data_AF-A0A6J6VX98-F1
#
_entry.id   AF-A0A6J6VX98-F1
#
_cell.length_a   1.000
_cell.length_b   1.000
_cell.length_c   1.000
_cell.angle_alpha   90.00
_cell.angle_beta   90.00
_cell.angle_gamma   90.00
#
_symmetry.space_group_name_H-M   'P 1'
#
loop_
_entity.id
_entity.type
_entity.pdbx_description
1 polymer ?
#
loop_
_entity_poly.entity_id
_entity_poly.type
_entity_poly.pdbx_seq_one_letter_code
_entity_poly.pdbx_strand_id
1 'polypeptide(L)' 'MDLKADRARGTLLVQGAFAEDTIRTRAGMNGVAEALGAELALMAGWLGLERVTVMRNGALAGALARQRINVGA' A
#
# COMPACT_ATOMS: atom_id res chain seq x y z
N MET A 1 -8.81 1.57 3.21
CA MET A 1 -7.52 0.90 3.49
C MET A 1 -7.52 0.45 4.94
N ASP A 2 -6.89 -0.68 5.26
CA ASP A 2 -6.59 -1.12 6.62
C ASP A 2 -5.06 -1.22 6.78
N LEU A 3 -4.51 -0.44 7.70
CA LEU A 3 -3.08 -0.26 7.90
C LEU A 3 -2.68 -0.58 9.34
N LYS A 4 -1.53 -1.21 9.50
CA LYS A 4 -0.92 -1.49 10.81
C LYS A 4 0.57 -1.20 10.80
N ALA A 5 1.03 -0.44 11.78
CA ALA A 5 2.46 -0.27 12.06
C ALA A 5 2.97 -1.45 12.90
N ASP A 6 3.62 -2.42 12.26
CA ASP A 6 4.34 -3.49 12.94
C ASP A 6 5.75 -3.02 13.29
N ARG A 7 5.86 -2.41 14.47
CA ARG A 7 7.14 -1.86 14.97
C ARG A 7 8.18 -2.92 15.28
N ALA A 8 7.75 -4.11 15.69
CA ALA A 8 8.68 -5.22 15.95
C ALA A 8 9.40 -5.66 14.66
N ARG A 9 8.76 -5.46 13.50
CA ARG A 9 9.31 -5.80 12.18
C ARG A 9 9.70 -4.57 11.35
N GLY A 10 9.63 -3.37 11.89
CA GLY A 10 9.86 -2.12 11.14
C GLY A 10 9.01 -2.02 9.87
N THR A 11 7.75 -2.48 9.88
CA THR A 11 6.93 -2.65 8.66
C THR A 11 5.58 -1.96 8.77
N LEU A 12 5.20 -1.22 7.73
CA LEU A 12 3.82 -0.79 7.50
C LEU A 12 3.07 -1.91 6.77
N LEU A 13 2.18 -2.61 7.48
CA LEU A 13 1.33 -3.65 6.93
C LEU A 13 0.07 -3.04 6.33
N VAL A 14 -0.15 -3.26 5.04
CA VAL A 14 -1.45 -3.07 4.38
C VAL A 14 -2.23 -4.37 4.55
N GLN A 15 -3.09 -4.43 5.57
CA GLN A 15 -3.89 -5.61 5.89
C GLN A 15 -5.11 -5.75 4.96
N GLY A 16 -5.56 -4.66 4.35
CA GLY A 16 -6.65 -4.66 3.39
C GLY A 16 -6.65 -3.42 2.49
N ALA A 17 -6.86 -3.63 1.19
CA ALA A 17 -6.93 -2.57 0.19
C ALA A 17 -8.12 -2.80 -0.76
N PHE A 18 -9.17 -2.00 -0.58
CA PHE A 18 -10.44 -2.12 -1.29
C PHE A 18 -10.63 -0.92 -2.21
N ALA A 19 -11.14 -1.20 -3.41
CA ALA A 19 -11.46 -0.18 -4.41
C ALA A 19 -12.96 0.17 -4.32
N GLU A 20 -13.26 1.46 -4.36
CA GLU A 20 -14.62 1.94 -4.60
C GLU A 20 -15.10 1.51 -5.98
N ASP A 21 -16.42 1.41 -6.16
CA ASP A 21 -17.00 0.90 -7.41
C ASP A 21 -16.65 1.79 -8.62
N THR A 22 -16.53 3.09 -8.39
CA THR A 22 -16.15 4.10 -9.40
C THR A 22 -14.77 3.88 -10.01
N ILE A 23 -13.87 3.20 -9.30
CA ILE A 23 -12.47 2.98 -9.73
C ILE A 23 -12.14 1.49 -9.97
N ARG A 24 -13.12 0.58 -9.92
CA ARG A 24 -12.91 -0.88 -9.99
C ARG A 24 -12.50 -1.39 -11.38
N THR A 25 -12.33 -0.51 -12.36
CA THR A 25 -11.71 -0.90 -13.63
C THR A 25 -10.23 -1.23 -13.43
N ARG A 26 -9.65 -2.07 -14.29
CA ARG A 26 -8.22 -2.41 -14.20
C ARG A 26 -7.33 -1.17 -14.33
N ALA A 27 -7.67 -0.26 -15.25
CA ALA A 27 -6.94 1.00 -15.43
C ALA A 27 -7.04 1.90 -14.20
N GLY A 28 -8.26 2.07 -13.65
CA GLY A 28 -8.48 2.85 -12.43
C GLY A 28 -7.69 2.32 -11.24
N MET A 29 -7.77 1.01 -10.98
CA MET A 29 -7.02 0.38 -9.89
C MET A 29 -5.50 0.48 -10.07
N ASN A 30 -4.99 0.39 -11.30
CA ASN A 30 -3.55 0.53 -11.54
C ASN A 30 -3.07 1.96 -11.27
N GLY A 31 -3.81 2.98 -11.74
CA GLY A 31 -3.46 4.39 -11.47
C GLY A 31 -3.54 4.75 -9.99
N VAL A 32 -4.59 4.27 -9.31
CA VAL A 32 -4.72 4.45 -7.85
C VAL A 32 -3.61 3.74 -7.09
N ALA A 33 -3.22 2.53 -7.50
CA ALA A 33 -2.14 1.80 -6.86
C ALA A 33 -0.78 2.50 -7.03
N GLU A 34 -0.49 3.05 -8.20
CA GLU A 34 0.74 3.81 -8.47
C GLU A 34 0.85 5.02 -7.55
N ALA A 35 -0.20 5.86 -7.50
CA ALA A 35 -0.23 7.03 -6.62
C ALA A 35 -0.12 6.64 -5.14
N LEU A 36 -0.87 5.62 -4.70
CA LEU A 36 -0.83 5.15 -3.31
C LEU A 36 0.51 4.53 -2.92
N GLY A 37 1.26 3.95 -3.87
CA GLY A 37 2.57 3.37 -3.58
C GLY A 37 3.54 4.39 -2.98
N ALA A 38 3.57 5.60 -3.54
CA ALA A 38 4.39 6.69 -3.03
C ALA A 38 3.92 7.18 -1.65
N GLU A 39 2.61 7.35 -1.47
CA GLU A 39 2.02 7.78 -0.18
C GLU A 39 2.28 6.77 0.95
N LEU A 40 2.21 5.47 0.65
CA LEU A 40 2.52 4.42 1.62
C LEU A 40 4.00 4.42 2.02
N ALA A 41 4.90 4.69 1.07
CA ALA A 41 6.32 4.87 1.37
C ALA A 41 6.58 6.09 2.25
N LEU A 42 5.95 7.24 1.94
CA LEU A 42 6.06 8.46 2.73
C LEU A 42 5.57 8.24 4.16
N MET A 43 4.40 7.61 4.32
CA MET A 43 3.85 7.27 5.63
C MET A 43 4.76 6.33 6.42
N ALA A 44 5.32 5.30 5.78
CA ALA A 44 6.28 4.41 6.43
C ALA A 44 7.51 5.18 6.94
N GLY A 45 8.06 6.09 6.13
CA GLY A 45 9.17 6.96 6.51
C GLY A 45 8.85 7.84 7.73
N TRP A 46 7.70 8.51 7.73
CA TRP A 46 7.26 9.33 8.89
C TRP A 46 7.08 8.52 10.17
N LEU A 47 6.71 7.24 10.04
CA LEU A 47 6.53 6.34 11.18
C LEU A 47 7.83 5.67 11.64
N GLY A 48 8.96 5.93 10.97
CA GLY A 48 10.25 5.28 11.25
C GLY A 48 10.24 3.78 10.92
N LEU A 49 9.46 3.38 9.91
CA LEU A 49 9.37 2.00 9.43
C LEU A 49 10.20 1.87 8.15
N GLU A 50 10.76 0.69 7.89
CA GLU A 50 11.73 0.46 6.82
C GLU A 50 11.10 -0.07 5.53
N ARG A 51 9.87 -0.59 5.61
CA ARG A 51 9.21 -1.25 4.48
C ARG A 51 7.70 -1.23 4.57
N VAL A 52 7.08 -1.45 3.42
CA VAL A 52 5.64 -1.66 3.26
C VAL A 52 5.41 -3.10 2.81
N THR A 53 4.42 -3.78 3.39
CA THR A 53 4.02 -5.13 2.96
C THR A 53 2.52 -5.16 2.72
N VAL A 54 2.10 -5.71 1.58
CA VAL A 54 0.70 -5.76 1.16
C VAL A 54 0.15 -7.19 1.29
N MET A 55 -0.87 -7.35 2.13
CA MET A 55 -1.59 -8.61 2.25
C MET A 55 -2.56 -8.78 1.09
N ARG A 56 -2.79 -10.02 0.67
CA ARG A 56 -3.73 -10.35 -0.43
C ARG A 56 -5.19 -10.25 0.01
N ASN A 57 -5.63 -9.06 0.38
CA ASN A 57 -6.99 -8.79 0.86
C ASN A 57 -7.57 -7.52 0.23
N GLY A 58 -8.63 -7.68 -0.57
CA GLY A 58 -9.31 -6.60 -1.30
C GLY A 58 -8.84 -6.42 -2.75
N ALA A 59 -9.71 -5.82 -3.57
CA ALA A 59 -9.52 -5.70 -5.02
C ALA A 59 -8.27 -4.89 -5.42
N LEU A 60 -7.83 -3.95 -4.59
CA LEU A 60 -6.68 -3.10 -4.85
C LEU A 60 -5.34 -3.75 -4.43
N ALA A 61 -5.39 -4.76 -3.56
CA ALA A 61 -4.19 -5.41 -3.01
C ALA A 61 -3.27 -5.98 -4.10
N GLY A 62 -3.84 -6.62 -5.12
CA GLY A 62 -3.05 -7.17 -6.22
C GLY A 62 -2.36 -6.08 -7.05
N ALA A 63 -3.01 -4.93 -7.25
CA ALA A 63 -2.40 -3.79 -7.95
C ALA A 63 -1.29 -3.16 -7.13
N LEU A 64 -1.51 -2.96 -5.83
CA LEU A 64 -0.49 -2.44 -4.90
C LEU A 64 0.72 -3.38 -4.75
N ALA A 65 0.51 -4.68 -4.70
CA ALA A 65 1.61 -5.66 -4.56
C ALA A 65 2.58 -5.67 -5.76
N ARG A 66 2.18 -5.12 -6.91
CA ARG A 66 3.05 -4.94 -8.09
C ARG A 66 3.80 -3.62 -8.08
N GLN A 67 3.42 -2.69 -7.21
CA GLN A 67 4.07 -1.39 -7.13
C GLN A 67 5.42 -1.53 -6.46
N ARG A 68 6.40 -0.79 -6.98
CA ARG A 68 7.69 -0.65 -6.35
C ARG A 68 7.59 0.42 -5.25
N ILE A 69 7.37 -0.02 -4.02
CA ILE A 69 7.27 0.86 -2.85
C ILE A 69 8.63 0.93 -2.16
N ASN A 70 9.37 2.03 -2.36
CA ASN A 70 10.67 2.26 -1.73
C ASN A 70 10.49 3.21 -0.54
N VAL A 71 10.72 2.75 0.68
CA VAL A 71 10.79 3.64 1.84
C VAL A 71 12.18 4.26 1.85
N GLY A 72 12.25 5.58 1.62
CA GLY A 72 13.51 6.31 1.65
C GLY A 72 14.12 6.31 3.06
N ALA A 73 15.44 6.28 3.13
CA ALA A 73 16.19 6.57 4.35
C ALA A 73 16.18 8.08 4.65
#